data_AF-A0A6C0IUV5-F1
#
_entry.id   AF-A0A6C0IUV5-F1
#
_cell.length_a   1.000
_cell.length_b   1.000
_cell.length_c   1.000
_cell.angle_alpha   90.00
_cell.angle_beta   90.00
_cell.angle_gamma   90.00
#
_symmetry.space_group_name_H-M   'P 1'
#
loop_
_entity.id
_entity.type
_entity.pdbx_description
1 polymer ?
#
loop_
_entity_poly.entity_id
_entity_poly.type
_entity_poly.pdbx_seq_one_letter_code
_entity_poly.pdbx_strand_id
1 'polypeptide(L)'
;MILVVLDLNGTILDSTHKKRTNGVIHDAMARFKYVYYRPCMKEFITWLLQHPQVTVALWTSNIAKNADSLVELAFSQEQRSRLAFVFSREQCICYHDYTSKKPLSLIANNPAIEQFSNVIVVDDSPEKIQFCPSSKVPIDYYKIDTFEATPISMVTDRGLLTLRKYLEDKYLMKQ
;
A
#
# COMPACT_ATOMS: atom_id res chain seq x y z
N MET A 1 -4.37 -15.89 12.71
CA MET A 1 -4.26 -15.12 11.44
C MET A 1 -3.78 -13.71 11.74
N ILE A 2 -3.12 -13.08 10.78
CA ILE A 2 -2.71 -11.66 10.83
C ILE A 2 -3.39 -10.88 9.71
N LEU A 3 -3.70 -9.61 9.95
CA LEU A 3 -4.20 -8.67 8.95
C LEU A 3 -3.07 -7.72 8.56
N VAL A 4 -2.74 -7.65 7.27
CA VAL A 4 -1.81 -6.67 6.72
C VAL A 4 -2.59 -5.62 5.94
N VAL A 5 -2.53 -4.37 6.39
CA VAL A 5 -3.18 -3.22 5.77
C VAL A 5 -2.12 -2.40 5.04
N LEU A 6 -2.19 -2.40 3.70
CA LEU A 6 -1.21 -1.72 2.84
C LEU A 6 -1.72 -0.36 2.38
N ASP A 7 -0.88 0.67 2.47
CA ASP A 7 -1.02 1.84 1.60
C ASP A 7 -0.67 1.48 0.13
N LEU A 8 -1.14 2.31 -0.79
CA LEU A 8 -0.87 2.18 -2.22
C LEU A 8 0.27 3.08 -2.67
N ASN A 9 0.10 4.39 -2.50
CA ASN A 9 0.84 5.43 -3.21
C ASN A 9 2.02 5.88 -2.35
N GLY A 10 3.25 5.55 -2.77
CA GLY A 10 4.44 5.68 -1.94
C GLY A 10 4.86 4.36 -1.28
N THR A 11 3.97 3.36 -1.27
CA THR A 11 4.22 2.09 -0.61
C THR A 11 4.44 0.96 -1.62
N ILE A 12 3.45 0.59 -2.43
CA ILE A 12 3.59 -0.49 -3.44
C ILE A 12 3.68 0.04 -4.88
N LEU A 13 3.32 1.30 -5.10
CA LEU A 13 3.39 1.98 -6.40
C LEU A 13 3.54 3.49 -6.20
N ASP A 14 3.90 4.21 -7.27
CA ASP A 14 3.80 5.66 -7.34
C ASP A 14 2.86 6.08 -8.47
N SER A 15 2.22 7.24 -8.34
CA SER A 15 1.36 7.79 -9.39
C SER A 15 1.54 9.30 -9.55
N THR A 16 1.82 9.73 -10.77
CA THR A 16 2.11 11.14 -11.11
C THR A 16 1.30 11.60 -12.30
N HIS A 17 1.07 12.90 -12.42
CA HIS A 17 0.37 13.45 -13.59
C HIS A 17 1.23 13.29 -14.85
N LYS A 18 0.63 12.84 -15.96
CA LYS A 18 1.30 12.69 -17.27
C LYS A 18 2.09 13.93 -17.71
N LYS A 19 1.61 15.13 -17.39
CA LYS A 19 2.30 16.39 -17.75
C LYS A 19 3.64 16.58 -17.04
N ARG A 20 3.94 15.80 -16.01
CA ARG A 20 5.14 15.91 -15.17
C ARG A 20 6.21 14.87 -15.53
N THR A 21 6.00 14.09 -16.59
CA THR A 21 6.88 12.97 -16.93
C THR A 21 7.66 13.27 -18.21
N ASN A 22 8.98 13.29 -18.12
CA ASN A 22 9.88 13.53 -19.26
C ASN A 22 10.10 12.25 -20.08
N GLY A 23 9.01 11.58 -20.49
CA GLY A 23 9.08 10.37 -21.32
C GLY A 23 9.45 9.08 -20.57
N VAL A 24 9.46 9.10 -19.23
CA VAL A 24 9.62 7.89 -18.41
C VAL A 24 8.53 6.87 -18.74
N ILE A 25 8.94 5.63 -19.00
CA ILE A 25 8.03 4.54 -19.32
C ILE A 25 7.24 4.18 -18.06
N HIS A 26 5.92 4.16 -18.19
CA HIS A 26 4.98 3.84 -17.11
C HIS A 26 4.45 2.42 -17.27
N ASP A 27 4.12 1.78 -16.15
CA ASP A 27 3.55 0.43 -16.14
C ASP A 27 2.06 0.44 -16.49
N ALA A 28 1.36 1.50 -16.08
CA ALA A 28 -0.07 1.65 -16.32
C ALA A 28 -0.52 3.11 -16.32
N MET A 29 -1.76 3.34 -16.77
CA MET A 29 -2.39 4.65 -16.76
C MET A 29 -3.70 4.61 -15.98
N ALA A 30 -3.80 5.43 -14.94
CA ALA A 30 -5.02 5.65 -14.16
C ALA A 30 -5.55 7.06 -14.44
N ARG A 31 -6.55 7.15 -15.32
CA ARG A 31 -7.13 8.44 -15.77
C ARG A 31 -6.05 9.35 -16.40
N PHE A 32 -5.67 10.44 -15.73
CA PHE A 32 -4.64 11.39 -16.19
C PHE A 32 -3.28 11.20 -15.50
N LYS A 33 -3.10 10.09 -14.78
CA LYS A 33 -1.88 9.76 -14.07
C LYS A 33 -1.18 8.57 -14.70
N TYR A 34 0.13 8.67 -14.83
CA TYR A 34 1.01 7.53 -15.03
C TYR A 34 1.28 6.87 -13.69
N VAL A 35 1.25 5.54 -13.71
CA VAL A 35 1.44 4.67 -12.55
C VAL A 35 2.71 3.88 -12.79
N TYR A 36 3.54 3.83 -11.76
CA TYR A 36 4.78 3.09 -11.74
C TYR A 36 4.75 2.11 -10.58
N TYR A 37 4.89 0.83 -10.87
CA TYR A 37 4.94 -0.19 -9.85
C TYR A 37 6.26 -0.10 -9.10
N ARG A 38 6.21 -0.33 -7.79
CA ARG A 38 7.45 -0.51 -7.03
C ARG A 38 8.11 -1.83 -7.47
N PRO A 39 9.43 -1.90 -7.56
CA PRO A 39 10.10 -3.16 -7.91
C PRO A 39 9.62 -4.32 -7.02
N CYS A 40 9.37 -5.47 -7.65
CA CYS A 40 8.81 -6.67 -7.03
C CYS A 40 7.36 -6.55 -6.50
N MET A 41 6.59 -5.53 -6.92
CA MET A 41 5.21 -5.34 -6.44
C MET A 41 4.31 -6.55 -6.68
N LYS A 42 4.32 -7.11 -7.90
CA LYS A 42 3.39 -8.18 -8.27
C LYS A 42 3.70 -9.49 -7.52
N GLU A 43 4.98 -9.80 -7.37
CA GLU A 43 5.49 -10.94 -6.60
C GLU A 43 5.16 -10.78 -5.11
N PHE A 44 5.35 -9.57 -4.56
CA PHE A 44 5.03 -9.28 -3.16
C PHE A 44 3.54 -9.42 -2.85
N ILE A 45 2.67 -8.83 -3.69
CA ILE A 45 1.21 -8.95 -3.56
C ILE A 45 0.78 -10.42 -3.65
N THR A 46 1.31 -11.15 -4.63
CA THR A 46 0.97 -12.57 -4.82
C THR A 46 1.38 -13.40 -3.61
N TRP A 47 2.59 -13.20 -3.10
CA TRP A 47 3.09 -13.85 -1.89
C TRP A 47 2.21 -13.54 -0.67
N LEU A 48 1.88 -12.26 -0.41
CA LEU A 48 1.02 -11.87 0.71
C LEU A 48 -0.34 -12.55 0.64
N LEU A 49 -0.99 -12.50 -0.52
CA LEU A 49 -2.32 -13.06 -0.71
C LEU A 49 -2.28 -14.59 -0.61
N GLN A 50 -1.24 -15.27 -1.09
CA GLN A 50 -1.15 -16.74 -1.02
C GLN A 50 -0.78 -17.27 0.37
N HIS A 51 -0.30 -16.43 1.28
CA HIS A 51 0.14 -16.89 2.59
C HIS A 51 -1.06 -17.28 3.49
N PRO A 52 -1.13 -18.51 4.01
CA PRO A 52 -2.34 -19.05 4.66
C PRO A 52 -2.70 -18.36 5.98
N GLN A 53 -1.74 -17.70 6.62
CA GLN A 53 -1.95 -16.98 7.87
C GLN A 53 -2.23 -15.48 7.67
N VAL A 54 -2.19 -14.98 6.43
CA VAL A 54 -2.29 -13.56 6.11
C VAL A 54 -3.65 -13.26 5.48
N THR A 55 -4.29 -12.21 5.98
CA THR A 55 -5.36 -11.52 5.28
C THR A 55 -4.86 -10.14 4.88
N VAL A 56 -5.19 -9.69 3.67
CA VAL A 56 -4.72 -8.41 3.13
C VAL A 56 -5.89 -7.44 3.03
N ALA A 57 -5.66 -6.20 3.43
CA ALA A 57 -6.55 -5.08 3.19
C ALA A 57 -5.76 -3.87 2.66
N LEU A 58 -6.47 -2.92 2.07
CA LEU A 58 -5.88 -1.70 1.53
C LEU A 58 -6.41 -0.49 2.29
N TRP A 59 -5.55 0.51 2.50
CA TRP A 59 -5.96 1.81 3.02
C TRP A 59 -5.14 2.89 2.36
N THR A 60 -5.72 3.66 1.44
CA THR A 60 -5.03 4.74 0.73
C THR A 60 -5.57 6.12 1.11
N SER A 61 -4.72 7.15 1.00
CA SER A 61 -5.14 8.57 1.12
C SER A 61 -5.68 9.16 -0.19
N ASN A 62 -5.80 8.34 -1.25
CA ASN A 62 -6.52 8.71 -2.48
C ASN A 62 -8.03 8.68 -2.26
N ILE A 63 -8.76 9.64 -2.86
CA ILE A 63 -10.23 9.59 -2.93
C ILE A 63 -10.70 8.29 -3.58
N ALA A 64 -11.90 7.81 -3.23
CA ALA A 64 -12.44 6.51 -3.66
C ALA A 64 -12.26 6.26 -5.16
N LYS A 65 -12.70 7.19 -6.01
CA LYS A 65 -12.59 7.06 -7.46
C LYS A 65 -11.16 6.83 -7.97
N ASN A 66 -10.15 7.43 -7.32
CA ASN A 66 -8.75 7.21 -7.69
C ASN A 66 -8.20 5.93 -7.06
N ALA A 67 -8.64 5.60 -5.84
CA ALA A 67 -8.29 4.36 -5.17
C ALA A 67 -8.74 3.16 -6.02
N ASP A 68 -10.00 3.13 -6.46
CA ASP A 68 -10.57 2.04 -7.27
C ASP A 68 -9.73 1.78 -8.52
N SER A 69 -9.40 2.83 -9.28
CA SER A 69 -8.55 2.70 -10.48
C SER A 69 -7.15 2.15 -10.17
N LEU A 70 -6.54 2.56 -9.04
CA LEU A 70 -5.22 2.05 -8.66
C LEU A 70 -5.29 0.59 -8.22
N VAL A 71 -6.32 0.21 -7.47
CA VAL A 71 -6.57 -1.17 -7.04
C VAL A 71 -6.81 -2.07 -8.26
N GLU A 72 -7.58 -1.58 -9.24
CA GLU A 72 -7.84 -2.34 -10.47
C GLU A 72 -6.59 -2.64 -11.28
N LEU A 73 -5.63 -1.71 -11.29
CA LEU A 73 -4.34 -1.87 -11.97
C LEU A 73 -3.36 -2.73 -11.16
N ALA A 74 -3.33 -2.57 -9.83
CA ALA A 74 -2.39 -3.27 -8.97
C ALA A 74 -2.79 -4.74 -8.75
N PHE A 75 -4.08 -5.05 -8.67
CA PHE A 75 -4.61 -6.36 -8.31
C PHE A 75 -5.51 -6.96 -9.41
N SER A 76 -5.32 -8.25 -9.71
CA SER A 76 -6.24 -8.99 -10.59
C SER A 76 -7.64 -9.09 -9.96
N GLN A 77 -8.66 -9.41 -10.76
CA GLN A 77 -10.01 -9.58 -10.23
C GLN A 77 -10.09 -10.65 -9.13
N GLU A 78 -9.38 -11.76 -9.30
CA GLU A 78 -9.27 -12.82 -8.29
C GLU A 78 -8.55 -12.34 -7.03
N GLN A 79 -7.47 -11.57 -7.17
CA GLN A 79 -6.77 -11.02 -6.02
C GLN A 79 -7.65 -10.02 -5.24
N ARG A 80 -8.45 -9.20 -5.95
CA ARG A 80 -9.36 -8.24 -5.33
C ARG A 80 -10.46 -8.89 -4.50
N SER A 81 -11.00 -10.03 -4.93
CA SER A 81 -12.03 -10.74 -4.16
C SER A 81 -11.53 -11.34 -2.84
N ARG A 82 -10.20 -11.40 -2.66
CA ARG A 82 -9.54 -11.91 -1.44
C ARG A 82 -9.15 -10.80 -0.47
N LEU A 83 -9.36 -9.53 -0.82
CA LEU A 83 -9.09 -8.40 0.07
C LEU A 83 -10.19 -8.33 1.14
N ALA A 84 -9.80 -8.16 2.41
CA ALA A 84 -10.78 -8.00 3.49
C ALA A 84 -11.57 -6.69 3.37
N PHE A 85 -10.90 -5.61 2.97
CA PHE A 85 -11.53 -4.33 2.66
C PHE A 85 -10.56 -3.44 1.86
N VAL A 86 -11.13 -2.40 1.25
CA VAL A 86 -10.41 -1.31 0.62
C VAL A 86 -10.93 -0.01 1.22
N PHE A 87 -10.06 0.67 1.97
CA PHE A 87 -10.31 2.01 2.48
C PHE A 87 -9.61 3.04 1.62
N SER A 88 -10.29 4.15 1.42
CA SER A 88 -9.83 5.31 0.67
C SER A 88 -9.77 6.53 1.60
N ARG A 89 -9.60 7.70 1.02
CA ARG A 89 -9.53 8.98 1.77
C ARG A 89 -10.79 9.21 2.60
N GLU A 90 -11.92 8.68 2.19
CA GLU A 90 -13.23 8.79 2.85
C GLU A 90 -13.22 8.16 4.25
N GLN A 91 -12.32 7.21 4.52
CA GLN A 91 -12.10 6.66 5.87
C GLN A 91 -10.95 7.36 6.62
N CYS A 92 -10.32 8.38 6.04
CA CYS A 92 -9.29 9.16 6.72
C CYS A 92 -9.88 10.37 7.45
N ILE A 93 -9.28 10.76 8.57
CA ILE A 93 -9.51 12.08 9.15
C ILE A 93 -8.75 13.08 8.29
N CYS A 94 -9.47 13.96 7.59
CA CYS A 94 -8.89 14.99 6.75
C CYS A 94 -8.79 16.32 7.51
N TYR A 95 -7.64 16.97 7.41
CA TYR A 95 -7.38 18.27 8.01
C TYR A 95 -7.42 19.37 6.94
N HIS A 96 -7.53 20.62 7.39
CA HIS A 96 -7.65 21.79 6.51
C HIS A 96 -6.39 22.05 5.66
N ASP A 97 -5.24 21.52 6.06
CA ASP A 97 -3.95 21.62 5.36
C ASP A 97 -3.76 20.53 4.29
N TYR A 98 -4.84 19.87 3.86
CA TYR A 98 -4.87 18.75 2.94
C TYR A 98 -4.18 17.47 3.43
N THR A 99 -3.64 17.46 4.65
CA THR A 99 -3.13 16.24 5.27
C THR A 99 -4.28 15.35 5.70
N SER A 100 -3.97 14.07 5.89
CA SER A 100 -4.93 13.10 6.36
C SER A 100 -4.28 12.09 7.29
N LYS A 101 -5.03 11.63 8.28
CA LYS A 101 -4.63 10.57 9.20
C LYS A 101 -5.54 9.36 9.02
N LYS A 102 -5.01 8.15 9.22
CA LYS A 102 -5.76 6.89 9.14
C LYS A 102 -6.22 6.50 10.55
N PRO A 103 -7.47 6.82 10.95
CA PRO A 103 -7.94 6.60 12.31
C PRO A 103 -8.09 5.11 12.59
N LEU A 104 -7.15 4.54 13.32
CA LEU A 104 -7.14 3.12 13.64
C LEU A 104 -8.39 2.63 14.39
N SER A 105 -9.14 3.53 15.03
CA SER A 105 -10.44 3.19 15.61
C SER A 105 -11.41 2.56 14.60
N LEU A 106 -11.33 2.89 13.30
CA LEU A 106 -12.15 2.23 12.28
C LEU A 106 -11.80 0.76 12.08
N ILE A 107 -10.54 0.39 12.33
CA ILE A 107 -10.09 -0.99 12.30
C ILE A 107 -10.36 -1.66 13.65
N ALA A 108 -10.00 -1.00 14.75
CA ALA A 108 -10.13 -1.55 16.10
C ALA A 108 -11.59 -1.79 16.50
N ASN A 109 -12.52 -0.96 16.02
CA ASN A 109 -13.95 -1.11 16.29
C ASN A 109 -14.69 -1.95 15.24
N ASN A 110 -13.97 -2.59 14.31
CA ASN A 110 -14.57 -3.46 13.31
C ASN A 110 -14.57 -4.91 13.86
N PRO A 111 -15.74 -5.50 14.17
CA PRO A 111 -15.82 -6.86 14.70
C PRO A 111 -15.20 -7.90 13.76
N ALA A 112 -15.19 -7.63 12.45
CA ALA A 112 -14.54 -8.49 11.46
C ALA A 112 -13.01 -8.57 11.64
N ILE A 113 -12.43 -7.71 12.48
CA ILE A 113 -10.98 -7.63 12.72
C ILE A 113 -10.58 -8.27 14.06
N GLU A 114 -11.53 -8.52 14.97
CA GLU A 114 -11.28 -9.19 16.26
C GLU A 114 -10.70 -10.60 16.11
N GLN A 115 -10.97 -11.26 14.98
CA GLN A 115 -10.41 -12.58 14.64
C GLN A 115 -8.90 -12.57 14.34
N PHE A 116 -8.28 -11.40 14.13
CA PHE A 116 -6.85 -11.30 13.82
C PHE A 116 -6.02 -11.12 15.09
N SER A 117 -5.06 -12.01 15.29
CA SER A 117 -4.09 -11.94 16.38
C SER A 117 -3.17 -10.72 16.31
N ASN A 118 -2.96 -10.18 15.11
CA ASN A 118 -2.14 -9.01 14.85
C ASN A 118 -2.73 -8.23 13.68
N VAL A 119 -2.71 -6.89 13.79
CA VAL A 119 -2.97 -5.98 12.68
C VAL A 119 -1.70 -5.20 12.38
N ILE A 120 -1.22 -5.30 11.15
CA ILE A 120 0.01 -4.68 10.69
C ILE A 120 -0.35 -3.61 9.67
N VAL A 121 -0.02 -2.36 9.94
CA VAL A 121 -0.23 -1.27 8.98
C VAL A 121 1.09 -0.89 8.35
N VAL A 122 1.16 -0.97 7.03
CA VAL A 122 2.29 -0.60 6.21
C VAL A 122 1.96 0.69 5.48
N ASP A 123 2.73 1.74 5.77
CA ASP A 123 2.55 3.07 5.20
C ASP A 123 3.93 3.73 5.09
N ASP A 124 4.18 4.42 3.98
CA ASP A 124 5.40 5.19 3.78
C ASP A 124 5.45 6.50 4.57
N SER A 125 4.32 6.91 5.13
CA SER A 125 4.13 8.17 5.83
C SER A 125 3.80 7.92 7.31
N PRO A 126 4.81 7.79 8.21
CA PRO A 126 4.62 7.42 9.60
C PRO A 126 3.66 8.33 10.36
N GLU A 127 3.61 9.61 10.00
CA GLU A 127 2.72 10.59 10.58
C GLU A 127 1.25 10.25 10.33
N LYS A 128 0.89 9.60 9.21
CA LYS A 128 -0.49 9.21 8.89
C LYS A 128 -1.02 8.11 9.81
N ILE A 129 -0.12 7.31 10.36
CA ILE A 129 -0.41 6.14 11.20
C ILE A 129 0.04 6.36 12.67
N GLN A 130 0.27 7.61 13.09
CA GLN A 130 0.75 7.95 14.43
C GLN A 130 -0.13 7.39 15.57
N PHE A 131 -1.44 7.32 15.39
CA PHE A 131 -2.38 6.90 16.43
C PHE A 131 -2.71 5.39 16.40
N CYS A 132 -1.86 4.60 15.76
CA CYS A 132 -2.05 3.16 15.59
C CYS A 132 -1.43 2.36 16.77
N PRO A 133 -2.21 1.78 17.71
CA PRO A 133 -1.63 0.88 18.73
C PRO A 133 -1.18 -0.48 18.19
N SER A 134 -1.47 -0.78 16.92
CA SER A 134 -1.06 -2.03 16.28
C SER A 134 0.38 -1.95 15.73
N SER A 135 0.90 -3.06 15.20
CA SER A 135 2.26 -3.10 14.68
C SER A 135 2.38 -2.22 13.43
N LYS A 136 3.04 -1.07 13.56
CA LYS A 136 3.37 -0.20 12.43
C LYS A 136 4.65 -0.66 11.79
N VAL A 137 4.66 -0.73 10.47
CA VAL A 137 5.87 -0.99 9.70
C VAL A 137 6.06 0.18 8.75
N PRO A 138 6.88 1.18 9.12
CA PRO A 138 7.28 2.19 8.16
C PRO A 138 8.07 1.49 7.05
N ILE A 139 7.79 1.89 5.81
CA ILE A 139 8.56 1.51 4.64
C ILE A 139 9.07 2.78 3.99
N ASP A 140 10.25 2.75 3.39
CA ASP A 140 10.76 3.93 2.70
C ASP A 140 9.82 4.34 1.56
N TYR A 141 9.58 5.64 1.46
CA TYR A 141 8.73 6.24 0.45
C TYR A 141 9.28 5.96 -0.95
N TYR A 142 8.46 5.28 -1.76
CA TYR A 142 8.76 5.01 -3.15
C TYR A 142 8.23 6.13 -4.04
N LYS A 143 9.14 6.78 -4.76
CA LYS A 143 8.81 7.80 -5.74
C LYS A 143 9.65 7.63 -6.99
N ILE A 144 9.01 7.81 -8.14
CA ILE A 144 9.71 7.88 -9.40
C ILE A 144 10.26 9.28 -9.62
N ASP A 145 11.57 9.35 -9.89
CA ASP A 145 12.15 10.54 -10.48
C ASP A 145 11.72 10.62 -11.93
N THR A 146 10.83 11.55 -12.24
CA THR A 146 10.25 11.71 -13.56
C THR A 146 11.12 12.51 -14.52
N PHE A 147 12.31 12.96 -14.09
CA PHE A 147 13.25 13.73 -14.89
C PHE A 147 14.33 12.87 -15.54
N GLU A 148 14.55 11.64 -15.07
CA GLU A 148 15.50 10.69 -15.64
C GLU A 148 14.81 9.67 -16.54
N ALA A 149 15.42 9.34 -17.70
CA ALA A 149 14.86 8.36 -18.63
C ALA A 149 14.70 6.95 -18.02
N THR A 150 15.59 6.59 -17.09
CA THR A 150 15.52 5.37 -16.29
C THR A 150 15.77 5.73 -14.83
N PRO A 151 14.71 5.96 -14.04
CA PRO A 151 14.84 6.39 -12.67
C PRO A 151 15.59 5.35 -11.83
N ILE A 152 16.62 5.78 -11.08
CA ILE A 152 17.42 4.88 -10.23
C ILE A 152 16.54 4.07 -9.27
N SER A 153 15.46 4.67 -8.74
CA SER A 153 14.52 4.00 -7.83
C SER A 153 13.83 2.78 -8.45
N MET A 154 13.66 2.69 -9.77
CA MET A 154 13.12 1.49 -10.43
C MET A 154 14.09 0.31 -10.40
N VAL A 155 15.39 0.57 -10.25
CA VAL A 155 16.44 -0.46 -10.35
C VAL A 155 16.92 -0.88 -8.96
N THR A 156 17.09 0.09 -8.06
CA THR A 156 17.76 -0.11 -6.78
C THR A 156 16.81 -0.25 -5.60
N ASP A 157 15.52 0.09 -5.73
CA ASP A 157 14.59 -0.05 -4.63
C ASP A 157 14.45 -1.54 -4.22
N ARG A 158 14.53 -1.78 -2.92
CA ARG A 158 14.40 -3.10 -2.29
C ARG A 158 13.33 -3.10 -1.19
N GLY A 159 12.52 -2.05 -1.09
CA GLY A 159 11.62 -1.85 0.04
C GLY A 159 10.64 -2.98 0.25
N LEU A 160 10.04 -3.52 -0.83
CA LEU A 160 9.10 -4.64 -0.73
C LEU A 160 9.79 -5.98 -0.39
N LEU A 161 11.04 -6.18 -0.81
CA LEU A 161 11.82 -7.35 -0.42
C LEU A 161 12.19 -7.30 1.06
N THR A 162 12.63 -6.12 1.55
CA THR A 162 12.92 -5.89 2.96
C THR A 162 11.66 -6.06 3.81
N LEU A 163 10.53 -5.50 3.37
CA LEU A 163 9.23 -5.65 4.05
C LEU A 163 8.79 -7.10 4.12
N ARG A 164 8.89 -7.85 3.01
CA ARG A 164 8.59 -9.29 2.99
C ARG A 164 9.41 -10.03 4.05
N LYS A 165 10.74 -9.85 4.03
CA LYS A 165 11.63 -10.50 4.99
C LYS A 165 11.27 -10.15 6.44
N TYR A 166 10.95 -8.88 6.70
CA TYR A 166 10.53 -8.46 8.03
C TYR A 166 9.22 -9.12 8.48
N LEU A 167 8.22 -9.23 7.59
CA LEU A 167 6.96 -9.90 7.88
C LEU A 167 7.18 -11.39 8.15
N GLU A 168 8.02 -12.04 7.33
CA GLU A 168 8.45 -13.43 7.52
C GLU A 168 9.10 -13.61 8.90
N ASP A 169 10.19 -12.89 9.17
CA ASP A 169 11.00 -13.05 10.39
C ASP A 169 10.21 -12.76 11.68
N LYS A 170 9.27 -11.79 11.66
CA LYS A 170 8.61 -11.31 12.88
C LYS A 170 7.24 -11.90 13.16
N TYR A 171 6.46 -12.19 12.11
CA TYR A 171 5.04 -12.54 12.26
C TYR A 171 4.66 -13.89 11.67
N LEU A 172 5.42 -14.39 10.69
CA LEU A 172 5.06 -15.61 9.96
C LEU A 172 6.01 -16.78 10.25
N MET A 173 7.20 -16.53 10.79
CA MET A 173 8.11 -17.54 11.32
C MET A 173 7.81 -17.83 12.80
N LYS A 174 6.71 -18.55 13.03
CA LYS A 174 6.55 -19.43 14.20
C LYS A 174 5.92 -20.72 13.72
N GLN A 175 6.77 -21.75 13.58
CA GLN A 175 6.36 -23.15 13.56
C GLN A 175 6.16 -23.60 15.00
#